data_AF-A0A9D9HL41-F1
#
_entry.id   AF-A0A9D9HL41-F1
#
_cell.length_a   1.000
_cell.length_b   1.000
_cell.length_c   1.000
_cell.angle_alpha   90.00
_cell.angle_beta   90.00
_cell.angle_gamma   90.00
#
_symmetry.space_group_name_H-M   'P 1'
#
loop_
_entity.id
_entity.type
_entity.pdbx_description
1 polymer ?
#
loop_
_entity_poly.entity_id
_entity_poly.type
_entity_poly.pdbx_seq_one_letter_code
_entity_poly.pdbx_strand_id
1 'polypeptide(L)' 'MKSREYVEGREAYAAIDIGSNAVRLLIKELEEDNMPRFSKVLLLRVPLRLGFDVFAQGRISEKKEKNMIRLMKCYKQLM' A
#
# COMPACT_ATOMS: atom_id res chain seq x y z
N MET A 1 14.20 -20.03 16.41
CA MET A 1 13.60 -18.86 15.74
C MET A 1 14.65 -17.76 15.78
N LYS A 2 15.42 -17.54 14.70
CA LYS A 2 16.45 -16.49 14.69
C LYS A 2 15.71 -15.14 14.70
N SER A 3 15.90 -14.37 15.76
CA SER A 3 15.59 -12.95 15.80
C SER A 3 16.28 -12.30 14.61
N ARG A 4 15.49 -11.72 13.68
CA ARG A 4 16.03 -10.86 12.63
C ARG A 4 16.63 -9.66 13.34
N GLU A 5 17.96 -9.58 13.37
CA GLU A 5 18.65 -8.34 13.72
C GLU A 5 18.18 -7.25 12.76
N TYR A 6 17.84 -6.09 13.31
CA TYR A 6 17.63 -4.88 12.52
C TYR A 6 18.98 -4.51 11.92
N VAL A 7 19.15 -4.78 10.63
CA VAL A 7 20.30 -4.29 9.87
C VAL A 7 19.94 -2.88 9.40
N GLU A 8 20.61 -1.87 9.98
CA GLU A 8 20.50 -0.48 9.55
C GLU A 8 20.84 -0.37 8.05
N GLY A 9 20.04 0.37 7.28
CA GLY A 9 20.35 0.71 5.89
C GLY A 9 19.68 -0.12 4.79
N ARG A 10 18.65 -0.93 5.07
CA ARG A 10 17.94 -1.66 4.01
C ARG A 10 17.01 -0.74 3.21
N GLU A 11 17.18 -0.74 1.89
CA GLU A 11 16.32 0.03 0.99
C GLU A 11 14.92 -0.60 0.89
N ALA A 12 13.88 0.20 1.22
CA ALA A 12 12.50 -0.21 1.07
C ALA A 12 11.80 0.57 -0.04
N TYR A 13 11.01 -0.15 -0.83
CA TYR A 13 10.23 0.37 -1.95
C TYR A 13 8.76 0.12 -1.66
N ALA A 14 7.95 1.17 -1.82
CA ALA A 14 6.51 1.11 -1.64
C ALA A 14 5.77 1.39 -2.94
N ALA A 15 4.67 0.67 -3.16
CA ALA A 15 3.76 0.86 -4.28
C ALA A 15 2.31 0.94 -3.79
N ILE A 16 1.61 1.97 -4.24
CA ILE A 16 0.18 2.15 -3.99
C ILE A 16 -0.58 1.86 -5.30
N ASP A 17 -1.51 0.90 -5.24
CA ASP A 17 -2.37 0.50 -6.35
C ASP A 17 -3.82 0.90 -6.05
N ILE A 18 -4.42 1.76 -6.87
CA ILE A 18 -5.78 2.27 -6.69
C ILE A 18 -6.71 1.65 -7.72
N GLY A 19 -7.45 0.62 -7.31
CA GLY A 19 -8.47 -0.01 -8.14
C GLY A 19 -9.90 0.43 -7.78
N SER A 20 -10.83 0.19 -8.71
CA SER A 20 -12.27 0.46 -8.50
C SER A 20 -12.85 -0.36 -7.34
N ASN A 21 -12.33 -1.55 -7.05
CA ASN A 21 -12.81 -2.40 -5.95
C ASN A 21 -12.01 -2.21 -4.66
N ALA A 22 -10.67 -2.13 -4.76
CA ALA A 22 -9.80 -2.03 -3.60
C ALA A 22 -8.56 -1.18 -3.92
N VAL A 23 -8.02 -0.58 -2.86
CA VAL A 23 -6.74 0.11 -2.86
C VAL A 23 -5.74 -0.76 -2.09
N ARG A 24 -4.50 -0.84 -2.55
CA ARG A 24 -3.45 -1.65 -1.93
C ARG A 24 -2.21 -0.81 -1.63
N LEU A 25 -1.50 -1.17 -0.56
CA LEU A 25 -0.13 -0.74 -0.28
C LEU A 25 0.75 -1.98 -0.23
N LEU A 26 1.76 -2.03 -1.08
CA LEU A 26 2.79 -3.05 -1.08
C LEU A 26 4.11 -2.39 -0.68
N ILE A 27 4.76 -2.90 0.37
CA ILE A 27 6.12 -2.51 0.73
C ILE A 27 7.02 -3.74 0.56
N LYS A 28 8.12 -3.56 -0.17
CA LYS A 28 9.16 -4.56 -0.34
C LYS A 28 10.51 -3.99 0.09
N GLU A 29 11.34 -4.84 0.63
CA GLU A 29 12.71 -4.53 1.03
C GLU A 29 13.67 -5.18 0.04
N LEU A 30 14.74 -4.47 -0.33
CA LEU A 30 15.84 -5.02 -1.10
C LEU A 30 16.76 -5.82 -0.18
N GLU A 31 16.88 -7.11 -0.45
CA GLU A 31 17.86 -7.98 0.19
C GLU A 31 19.17 -7.87 -0.61
N GLU A 32 20.17 -7.23 -0.01
CA GLU A 32 21.54 -7.15 -0.52
C GLU A 32 22.32 -8.42 -0.17
N ASP A 33 21.95 -9.54 -0.80
CA ASP A 33 22.80 -10.73 -0.88
C ASP A 33 23.55 -10.74 -2.24
N ASN A 34 24.31 -11.81 -2.53
CA ASN A 34 25.01 -11.99 -3.82
C ASN A 34 24.11 -11.85 -5.08
N MET A 35 22.78 -11.86 -4.92
CA MET A 35 21.83 -11.50 -5.97
C MET A 35 20.74 -10.59 -5.38
N PRO A 36 20.52 -9.38 -5.93
CA PRO A 36 19.51 -8.46 -5.43
C PRO A 36 18.11 -9.06 -5.57
N ARG A 37 17.40 -9.18 -4.44
CA ARG A 37 16.04 -9.72 -4.41
C ARG A 37 15.14 -8.85 -3.57
N PHE A 38 13.91 -8.63 -4.04
CA PHE A 38 12.90 -7.98 -3.24
C PHE A 38 12.13 -8.97 -2.37
N SER A 39 12.13 -8.76 -1.06
CA SER A 39 11.29 -9.49 -0.11
C SER A 39 10.05 -8.66 0.27
N LYS A 40 8.91 -9.33 0.46
CA LYS A 40 7.65 -8.66 0.80
C LYS A 40 7.63 -8.37 2.31
N VAL A 41 7.58 -7.09 2.67
CA VAL A 41 7.44 -6.64 4.06
C VAL A 41 5.97 -6.51 4.43
N LEU A 42 5.20 -5.82 3.58
CA LEU A 42 3.79 -5.51 3.85
C LEU A 42 2.96 -5.60 2.58
N LEU A 43 1.76 -6.15 2.71
CA LEU A 43 0.72 -6.03 1.69
C LEU A 43 -0.62 -5.76 2.37
N LEU A 44 -1.06 -4.50 2.33
CA LEU A 44 -2.37 -4.09 2.81
C LEU A 44 -3.36 -3.98 1.66
N ARG A 45 -4.60 -4.39 1.92
CA ARG A 45 -5.71 -4.27 0.97
C ARG A 45 -6.90 -3.64 1.68
N VAL A 46 -7.34 -2.47 1.19
CA VAL A 46 -8.48 -1.73 1.73
C VAL A 46 -9.62 -1.69 0.71
N PRO A 47 -10.79 -2.30 1.00
CA PRO A 47 -11.91 -2.37 0.08
C PRO A 47 -12.75 -1.07 0.11
N LEU A 48 -12.28 0.00 -0.55
CA LEU A 48 -13.04 1.26 -0.66
C LEU A 48 -14.20 1.18 -1.67
N ARG A 49 -14.15 0.24 -2.64
CA ARG A 49 -15.18 0.01 -3.66
C ARG A 49 -15.63 1.28 -4.39
N LEU A 50 -14.68 2.10 -4.81
CA LEU A 50 -14.92 3.35 -5.56
C LEU A 50 -15.80 3.13 -6.80
N GLY A 51 -15.68 1.97 -7.43
CA GLY A 51 -16.44 1.56 -8.61
C GLY A 51 -17.95 1.65 -8.42
N PHE A 52 -18.48 1.38 -7.22
CA PHE A 52 -19.93 1.55 -6.99
C PHE A 52 -20.39 2.98 -7.23
N ASP A 53 -19.59 3.98 -6.87
CA ASP A 53 -19.98 5.38 -7.09
C ASP A 53 -19.76 5.76 -8.55
N VAL A 54 -18.60 5.38 -9.12
CA VAL A 54 -18.27 5.71 -10.51
C VAL A 54 -19.25 5.06 -11.49
N PHE A 55 -19.61 3.80 -11.30
CA PHE A 55 -20.55 3.10 -12.18
C PHE A 55 -21.99 3.59 -12.02
N ALA A 56 -22.38 4.07 -10.83
CA ALA A 56 -23.74 4.57 -10.61
C ALA A 56 -23.92 6.06 -10.90
N GLN A 57 -22.90 6.88 -10.64
CA GLN A 57 -22.99 8.35 -10.60
C GLN A 57 -21.98 9.03 -11.53
N GLY A 58 -21.07 8.28 -12.17
CA GLY A 58 -20.00 8.82 -13.00
C GLY A 58 -18.87 9.51 -12.21
N ARG A 59 -18.95 9.54 -10.88
CA ARG A 59 -17.98 10.24 -10.01
C ARG A 59 -17.85 9.53 -8.66
N ILE A 60 -16.76 9.81 -7.95
CA ILE A 60 -16.57 9.36 -6.56
C ILE A 60 -17.42 10.24 -5.63
N SER A 61 -18.11 9.64 -4.66
CA SER A 61 -18.84 10.43 -3.64
C SER A 61 -17.89 11.14 -2.68
N GLU A 62 -18.32 12.27 -2.13
CA GLU A 62 -17.54 13.02 -1.13
C GLU A 62 -17.11 12.15 0.07
N LYS A 63 -17.97 11.20 0.47
CA LYS A 63 -17.64 10.26 1.54
C LYS A 63 -16.45 9.38 1.18
N LYS A 64 -16.44 8.81 -0.04
CA LYS A 64 -15.33 7.96 -0.49
C LYS A 64 -14.06 8.75 -0.78
N GLU A 65 -14.18 9.99 -1.23
CA GLU A 65 -13.06 10.92 -1.35
C GLU A 65 -12.39 11.18 0.01
N LYS A 66 -13.17 11.53 1.04
CA LYS A 66 -12.66 11.71 2.41
C LYS A 66 -11.99 10.44 2.94
N ASN A 67 -12.56 9.26 2.66
CA ASN A 67 -11.96 7.98 3.04
C ASN A 67 -10.64 7.73 2.29
N MET A 68 -10.54 8.08 1.02
CA MET A 68 -9.30 7.97 0.24
C MET A 68 -8.21 8.88 0.82
N ILE A 69 -8.53 10.13 1.13
CA ILE A 69 -7.57 11.07 1.75
C ILE A 69 -7.08 10.52 3.09
N ARG A 70 -7.97 9.97 3.93
CA ARG A 70 -7.60 9.34 5.19
C ARG A 70 -6.70 8.12 4.96
N LEU A 71 -7.00 7.30 3.95
CA LEU A 71 -6.19 6.14 3.60
C LEU A 71 -4.77 6.55 3.18
N MET A 72 -4.63 7.60 2.36
CA MET A 72 -3.31 8.10 1.94
C MET A 72 -2.49 8.63 3.12
N LYS A 73 -3.14 9.29 4.09
CA LYS A 73 -2.49 9.70 5.34
C LYS A 73 -2.00 8.49 6.16
N CYS A 74 -2.81 7.43 6.25
CA CYS A 74 -2.40 6.19 6.90
C CYS A 74 -1.23 5.52 6.18
N TYR A 75 -1.24 5.46 4.85
CA TYR A 75 -0.11 4.91 4.08
C TYR A 75 1.17 5.72 4.28
N LYS A 76 1.08 7.05 4.33
CA LYS A 76 2.23 7.91 4.67
C LYS A 76 2.79 7.64 6.08
N GLN A 77 1.98 7.15 7.03
CA GLN A 77 2.47 6.80 8.36
C GLN A 77 3.13 5.40 8.42
N LEU A 78 2.87 4.56 7.42
CA LEU A 78 3.42 3.20 7.31
C LEU A 78 4.71 3.13 6.48
N MET A 79 5.01 4.20 5.74
CA MET A 79 6.20 4.38 4.91
C MET A 79 7.08 5.43 5.54
#